data_AF-A0AAQ3RWV6-F1
#
_entry.id   AF-A0AAQ3RWV6-F1
#
_cell.length_a   1.000
_cell.length_b   1.000
_cell.length_c   1.000
_cell.angle_alpha   90.00
_cell.angle_beta   90.00
_cell.angle_gamma   90.00
#
_symmetry.space_group_name_H-M   'P 1'
#
loop_
_entity.id
_entity.type
_entity.pdbx_description
1 polymer ?
#
loop_
_entity_poly.entity_id
_entity_poly.type
_entity_poly.pdbx_seq_one_letter_code
_entity_poly.pdbx_strand_id
1 'polypeptide(L)'
;MRMSMAENVKPSMPKTENAKEFMKMIKEYSQSDITDKSIVGTLMSELTTKKFDWSQPIHEHVTGMANIAERLKSMGMKVNKSFLVQFIMNSLPPEFGQFQVNYNTIKDKWNFQEIKVMLVQEEGRLKKMKDHFIHLTTHEGASFSKVKSGKKNKKDKAPMKVNKGNIQKDQKCFFCKKVGHFKKDCPKRKF
;
A
#
# COMPACT_ATOMS: atom_id res chain seq x y z
N MET A 1 -15.16 39.25 -55.78
CA MET A 1 -15.51 38.32 -54.69
C MET A 1 -15.02 38.96 -53.38
N ARG A 2 -15.90 39.48 -52.53
CA ARG A 2 -15.52 40.02 -51.19
C ARG A 2 -15.58 38.85 -50.20
N MET A 3 -14.45 38.50 -49.59
CA MET A 3 -14.41 37.48 -48.55
C MET A 3 -14.79 38.13 -47.22
N SER A 4 -15.99 37.85 -46.70
CA SER A 4 -16.35 38.18 -45.33
C SER A 4 -15.86 37.07 -44.41
N MET A 5 -15.01 37.41 -43.43
CA MET A 5 -14.63 36.49 -42.37
C MET A 5 -15.82 36.30 -41.43
N ALA A 6 -16.05 35.06 -40.98
CA ALA A 6 -17.13 34.76 -40.05
C ALA A 6 -16.84 35.40 -38.67
N GLU A 7 -17.86 36.00 -38.05
CA GLU A 7 -17.78 36.77 -36.79
C GLU A 7 -17.34 35.94 -35.57
N ASN A 8 -17.22 34.61 -35.71
CA ASN A 8 -16.81 33.69 -34.66
C ASN A 8 -15.30 33.42 -34.58
N VAL A 9 -14.48 34.04 -35.45
CA VAL A 9 -13.02 33.98 -35.32
C VAL A 9 -12.59 35.04 -34.31
N LYS A 10 -12.50 34.66 -33.03
CA LYS A 10 -11.85 35.49 -32.02
C LYS A 10 -10.41 35.76 -32.48
N PRO A 11 -9.98 37.01 -32.63
CA PRO A 11 -8.57 37.29 -32.89
C PRO A 11 -7.74 36.71 -31.75
N SER A 12 -6.76 35.87 -32.10
CA SER A 12 -5.90 35.16 -31.13
C SER A 12 -5.07 36.12 -30.26
N MET A 13 -4.93 37.38 -30.69
CA MET A 13 -4.05 38.38 -30.10
C MET A 13 -4.77 39.73 -29.98
N PRO A 14 -4.67 40.43 -28.83
CA PRO A 14 -5.16 41.80 -28.69
C PRO A 14 -4.45 42.74 -29.66
N LYS A 15 -5.17 43.71 -30.22
CA LYS A 15 -4.54 44.81 -30.97
C LYS A 15 -3.81 45.71 -29.98
N THR A 16 -2.53 45.95 -30.20
CA THR A 16 -1.70 46.89 -29.43
C THR A 16 -1.16 47.99 -30.34
N GLU A 17 -1.10 49.22 -29.85
CA GLU A 17 -0.72 50.39 -30.66
C GLU A 17 0.81 50.54 -30.81
N ASN A 18 1.60 49.91 -29.93
CA ASN A 18 3.06 49.92 -30.05
C ASN A 18 3.71 48.54 -29.85
N ALA A 19 4.88 48.37 -30.47
CA ALA A 19 5.64 47.11 -30.44
C ALA A 19 6.13 46.71 -29.04
N LYS A 20 6.31 47.66 -28.12
CA LYS A 20 6.78 47.41 -26.76
C LYS A 20 5.69 46.76 -25.90
N GLU A 21 4.45 47.23 -26.02
CA GLU A 21 3.27 46.64 -25.40
C GLU A 21 2.97 45.27 -25.96
N PHE A 22 3.13 45.09 -27.27
CA PHE A 22 3.02 43.79 -27.92
C PHE A 22 4.02 42.76 -27.34
N MET A 23 5.31 43.13 -27.26
CA MET A 23 6.33 42.25 -26.67
C MET A 23 6.06 41.94 -25.19
N LYS A 24 5.57 42.92 -24.42
CA LYS A 24 5.19 42.74 -23.02
C LYS A 24 4.03 41.76 -22.87
N MET A 25 2.96 41.91 -23.67
CA MET A 25 1.83 40.98 -23.68
C MET A 25 2.24 39.57 -24.10
N ILE A 26 3.08 39.42 -25.12
CA ILE A 26 3.59 38.10 -25.52
C ILE A 26 4.36 37.46 -24.36
N LYS A 27 5.21 38.23 -23.66
CA LYS A 27 5.99 37.73 -22.53
C LYS A 27 5.10 37.29 -21.37
N GLU A 28 4.10 38.11 -21.02
CA GLU A 28 3.13 37.81 -19.97
C GLU A 28 2.27 36.58 -20.35
N TYR A 29 1.68 36.56 -21.53
CA TYR A 29 0.84 35.45 -22.00
C TYR A 29 1.61 34.13 -22.21
N SER A 30 2.90 34.20 -22.56
CA SER A 30 3.70 33.00 -22.82
C SER A 30 4.34 32.42 -21.56
N GLN A 31 4.78 33.22 -20.60
CA GLN A 31 5.60 32.68 -19.50
C GLN A 31 4.77 32.26 -18.28
N SER A 32 3.70 32.97 -17.92
CA SER A 32 2.83 32.57 -16.81
C SER A 32 1.88 31.45 -17.24
N ASP A 33 1.15 31.64 -18.34
CA ASP A 33 0.06 30.70 -18.70
C ASP A 33 0.57 29.33 -19.15
N ILE A 34 1.74 29.26 -19.80
CA ILE A 34 2.36 27.97 -20.18
C ILE A 34 2.90 27.26 -18.95
N THR A 35 3.56 27.99 -18.04
CA THR A 35 4.05 27.45 -16.76
C THR A 35 2.90 26.91 -15.93
N ASP A 36 1.81 27.67 -15.80
CA ASP A 36 0.63 27.29 -15.01
C ASP A 36 -0.06 26.06 -15.61
N LYS A 37 -0.25 26.02 -16.94
CA LYS A 37 -0.84 24.84 -17.61
C LYS A 37 0.03 23.59 -17.46
N SER A 38 1.35 23.73 -17.56
CA SER A 38 2.31 22.64 -17.37
C SER A 38 2.26 22.07 -15.95
N ILE A 39 2.19 22.95 -14.95
CA ILE A 39 2.08 22.56 -13.54
C ILE A 39 0.75 21.84 -13.28
N VAL A 40 -0.36 22.37 -13.78
CA VAL A 40 -1.68 21.71 -13.69
C VAL A 40 -1.63 20.32 -14.32
N GLY A 41 -1.03 20.20 -15.52
CA GLY A 41 -0.84 18.91 -16.19
C GLY A 41 -0.02 17.91 -15.36
N THR A 42 1.05 18.38 -14.73
CA THR A 42 1.90 17.56 -13.85
C THR A 42 1.16 17.11 -12.60
N LEU A 43 0.44 18.01 -11.93
CA LEU A 43 -0.37 17.67 -10.75
C LEU A 43 -1.49 16.70 -11.07
N MET A 44 -2.15 16.85 -12.22
CA MET A 44 -3.15 15.89 -12.69
C MET A 44 -2.55 14.53 -12.99
N SER A 45 -1.40 14.49 -13.64
CA SER A 45 -0.66 13.26 -13.88
C SER A 45 -0.29 12.58 -12.55
N GLU A 46 0.25 13.34 -11.59
CA GLU A 46 0.56 12.82 -10.26
C GLU A 46 -0.69 12.26 -9.58
N LEU A 47 -1.80 13.02 -9.53
CA LEU A 47 -3.05 12.58 -8.90
C LEU A 47 -3.60 11.27 -9.48
N THR A 48 -3.51 11.10 -10.80
CA THR A 48 -4.09 9.95 -11.51
C THR A 48 -3.18 8.71 -11.50
N THR A 49 -1.87 8.91 -11.36
CA THR A 49 -0.88 7.82 -11.43
C THR A 49 -0.29 7.44 -10.07
N LYS A 50 -0.48 8.25 -9.02
CA LYS A 50 0.03 7.96 -7.67
C LYS A 50 -0.41 6.56 -7.22
N LYS A 51 0.53 5.78 -6.71
CA LYS A 51 0.28 4.45 -6.14
C LYS A 51 0.69 4.43 -4.67
N PHE A 52 -0.07 3.68 -3.88
CA PHE A 52 0.31 3.38 -2.51
C PHE A 52 1.30 2.21 -2.49
N ASP A 53 2.43 2.41 -1.83
CA ASP A 53 3.61 1.51 -1.87
C ASP A 53 4.06 1.01 -0.48
N TRP A 54 3.24 1.22 0.55
CA TRP A 54 3.54 0.88 1.95
C TRP A 54 4.74 1.63 2.59
N SER A 55 5.37 2.58 1.89
CA SER A 55 6.47 3.37 2.46
C SER A 55 6.03 4.35 3.56
N GLN A 56 4.75 4.73 3.53
CA GLN A 56 4.09 5.56 4.54
C GLN A 56 2.75 4.95 4.96
N PRO A 57 2.17 5.36 6.10
CA PRO A 57 0.80 4.99 6.48
C PRO A 57 -0.24 5.41 5.43
N ILE A 58 -1.34 4.65 5.31
CA ILE A 58 -2.37 4.92 4.29
C ILE A 58 -3.02 6.31 4.46
N HIS A 59 -3.09 6.81 5.71
CA HIS A 59 -3.67 8.12 5.99
C HIS A 59 -2.84 9.27 5.40
N GLU A 60 -1.51 9.12 5.34
CA GLU A 60 -0.61 10.12 4.75
C GLU A 60 -0.76 10.11 3.23
N HIS A 61 -0.86 8.92 2.63
CA HIS A 61 -1.12 8.77 1.19
C HIS A 61 -2.43 9.45 0.76
N VAL A 62 -3.53 9.18 1.47
CA VAL A 62 -4.84 9.82 1.22
C VAL A 62 -4.78 11.33 1.39
N THR A 63 -4.07 11.81 2.41
CA THR A 63 -3.88 13.24 2.66
C THR A 63 -3.05 13.89 1.55
N GLY A 64 -2.00 13.21 1.08
CA GLY A 64 -1.20 13.64 -0.07
C GLY A 64 -2.04 13.81 -1.34
N MET A 65 -2.90 12.85 -1.65
CA MET A 65 -3.81 12.94 -2.80
C MET A 65 -4.83 14.09 -2.66
N ALA A 66 -5.37 14.30 -1.46
CA ALA A 66 -6.27 15.43 -1.18
C ALA A 66 -5.57 16.79 -1.33
N ASN A 67 -4.30 16.89 -0.91
CA ASN A 67 -3.50 18.10 -1.07
C ASN A 67 -3.22 18.41 -2.54
N ILE A 68 -2.96 17.40 -3.39
CA ILE A 68 -2.83 17.59 -4.84
C ILE A 68 -4.14 18.14 -5.42
N ALA A 69 -5.28 17.58 -5.03
CA ALA A 69 -6.59 18.06 -5.46
C ALA A 69 -6.88 19.52 -5.02
N GLU A 70 -6.47 19.93 -3.81
CA GLU A 70 -6.64 21.31 -3.35
C GLU A 70 -5.69 22.27 -4.09
N ARG A 71 -4.47 21.85 -4.42
CA ARG A 71 -3.55 22.62 -5.28
C ARG A 71 -4.14 22.82 -6.68
N LEU A 72 -4.68 21.77 -7.29
CA LEU A 72 -5.37 21.86 -8.58
C LEU A 72 -6.54 22.85 -8.52
N LYS A 73 -7.34 22.78 -7.45
CA LYS A 73 -8.45 23.72 -7.21
C LYS A 73 -7.98 25.17 -7.08
N SER A 74 -6.84 25.42 -6.42
CA SER A 74 -6.25 26.76 -6.32
C SER A 74 -5.80 27.32 -7.67
N MET A 75 -5.50 26.45 -8.63
CA MET A 75 -5.13 26.79 -10.02
C MET A 75 -6.34 26.76 -10.98
N GLY A 76 -7.58 26.75 -10.45
CA GLY A 76 -8.81 26.78 -11.26
C GLY A 76 -9.29 25.42 -11.77
N MET A 77 -8.61 24.31 -11.46
CA MET A 77 -9.02 22.97 -11.85
C MET A 77 -9.62 22.20 -10.68
N LYS A 78 -10.93 22.30 -10.49
CA LYS A 78 -11.63 21.64 -9.38
C LYS A 78 -11.79 20.13 -9.61
N VAL A 79 -11.25 19.32 -8.70
CA VAL A 79 -11.49 17.87 -8.66
C VAL A 79 -12.72 17.60 -7.79
N ASN A 80 -13.71 16.87 -8.33
CA ASN A 80 -14.87 16.44 -7.54
C ASN A 80 -14.43 15.45 -6.45
N LYS A 81 -15.07 15.49 -5.27
CA LYS A 81 -14.84 14.51 -4.20
C LYS A 81 -15.04 13.08 -4.69
N SER A 82 -16.02 12.82 -5.56
CA SER A 82 -16.24 11.48 -6.12
C SER A 82 -15.08 11.00 -6.98
N PHE A 83 -14.52 11.88 -7.82
CA PHE A 83 -13.31 11.58 -8.59
C PHE A 83 -12.11 11.36 -7.68
N LEU A 84 -11.94 12.17 -6.64
CA LEU A 84 -10.84 11.99 -5.67
C LEU A 84 -10.93 10.61 -5.00
N VAL A 85 -12.12 10.19 -4.57
CA VAL A 85 -12.33 8.85 -4.00
C VAL A 85 -11.98 7.77 -5.03
N GLN A 86 -12.40 7.89 -6.29
CA GLN A 86 -12.03 6.94 -7.34
C GLN A 86 -10.50 6.88 -7.57
N PHE A 87 -9.81 8.03 -7.59
CA PHE A 87 -8.36 8.06 -7.73
C PHE A 87 -7.67 7.38 -6.55
N ILE A 88 -8.15 7.61 -5.33
CA ILE A 88 -7.67 6.90 -4.14
C ILE A 88 -7.86 5.41 -4.31
N MET A 89 -9.05 4.94 -4.70
CA MET A 89 -9.32 3.51 -4.94
C MET A 89 -8.37 2.91 -5.98
N ASN A 90 -8.12 3.63 -7.08
CA ASN A 90 -7.22 3.21 -8.16
C ASN A 90 -5.74 3.25 -7.77
N SER A 91 -5.39 3.98 -6.70
CA SER A 91 -4.02 4.06 -6.19
C SER A 91 -3.63 2.86 -5.33
N LEU A 92 -4.61 2.12 -4.80
CA LEU A 92 -4.38 1.01 -3.89
C LEU A 92 -3.77 -0.19 -4.62
N PRO A 93 -2.83 -0.90 -3.98
CA PRO A 93 -2.26 -2.11 -4.54
C PRO A 93 -3.22 -3.31 -4.36
N PRO A 94 -2.99 -4.43 -5.06
CA PRO A 94 -3.91 -5.58 -5.10
C PRO A 94 -4.28 -6.19 -3.73
N GLU A 95 -3.44 -5.99 -2.70
CA GLU A 95 -3.71 -6.46 -1.33
C GLU A 95 -4.99 -5.86 -0.74
N PHE A 96 -5.43 -4.69 -1.24
CA PHE A 96 -6.70 -4.06 -0.87
C PHE A 96 -7.89 -4.58 -1.70
N GLY A 97 -7.74 -5.67 -2.46
CA GLY A 97 -8.81 -6.21 -3.31
C GLY A 97 -10.11 -6.53 -2.54
N GLN A 98 -9.99 -7.12 -1.34
CA GLN A 98 -11.14 -7.39 -0.46
C GLN A 98 -11.85 -6.08 -0.08
N PHE A 99 -11.08 -5.05 0.26
CA PHE A 99 -11.61 -3.74 0.58
C PHE A 99 -12.36 -3.11 -0.59
N GLN A 100 -11.83 -3.22 -1.82
CA GLN A 100 -12.50 -2.69 -3.00
C GLN A 100 -13.87 -3.35 -3.24
N VAL A 101 -13.94 -4.67 -3.09
CA VAL A 101 -15.22 -5.41 -3.19
C VAL A 101 -16.19 -4.93 -2.11
N ASN A 102 -15.75 -4.85 -0.86
CA ASN A 102 -16.58 -4.42 0.25
C ASN A 102 -17.09 -2.99 0.07
N TYR A 103 -16.22 -2.06 -0.34
CA TYR A 103 -16.58 -0.66 -0.55
C TYR A 103 -17.64 -0.51 -1.66
N ASN A 104 -17.55 -1.29 -2.74
CA ASN A 104 -18.53 -1.27 -3.82
C ASN A 104 -19.94 -1.76 -3.40
N THR A 105 -20.07 -2.45 -2.26
CA THR A 105 -21.37 -2.90 -1.72
C THR A 105 -22.07 -1.85 -0.85
N ILE A 106 -21.38 -0.77 -0.48
CA ILE A 106 -21.93 0.32 0.33
C ILE A 106 -22.89 1.15 -0.53
N LYS A 107 -24.08 1.44 0.02
CA LYS A 107 -25.14 2.16 -0.70
C LYS A 107 -24.77 3.62 -0.98
N ASP A 108 -24.11 4.27 -0.02
CA ASP A 108 -23.64 5.64 -0.15
C ASP A 108 -22.38 5.67 -1.01
N LYS A 109 -22.54 6.18 -2.23
CA LYS A 109 -21.43 6.23 -3.19
C LYS A 109 -20.51 7.41 -2.87
N TRP A 110 -19.21 7.13 -2.84
CA TRP A 110 -18.15 8.13 -2.93
C TRP A 110 -18.00 9.10 -1.73
N ASN A 111 -18.08 8.58 -0.50
CA ASN A 111 -17.85 9.39 0.70
C ASN A 111 -16.35 9.41 1.10
N PHE A 112 -15.73 10.59 0.95
CA PHE A 112 -14.31 10.79 1.27
C PHE A 112 -13.97 10.61 2.76
N GLN A 113 -14.88 10.94 3.68
CA GLN A 113 -14.61 10.76 5.10
C GLN A 113 -14.67 9.28 5.49
N GLU A 114 -15.65 8.56 4.97
CA GLU A 114 -15.79 7.12 5.21
C GLU A 114 -14.62 6.33 4.65
N ILE A 115 -14.23 6.57 3.39
CA ILE A 115 -13.11 5.83 2.79
C ILE A 115 -11.81 6.04 3.59
N LYS A 116 -11.57 7.24 4.14
CA LYS A 116 -10.39 7.52 4.97
C LYS A 116 -10.36 6.63 6.21
N VAL A 117 -11.49 6.51 6.90
CA VAL A 117 -11.62 5.67 8.11
C VAL A 117 -11.47 4.19 7.75
N MET A 118 -12.17 3.74 6.72
CA MET A 118 -12.16 2.33 6.33
C MET A 118 -10.79 1.88 5.81
N LEU A 119 -10.05 2.74 5.09
CA LEU A 119 -8.69 2.42 4.63
C LEU A 119 -7.71 2.24 5.79
N VAL A 120 -7.79 3.09 6.82
CA VAL A 120 -6.94 2.95 8.02
C VAL A 120 -7.25 1.65 8.75
N GLN A 121 -8.53 1.28 8.86
CA GLN A 121 -8.93 0.01 9.44
C GLN A 121 -8.41 -1.18 8.62
N GLU A 122 -8.51 -1.12 7.30
CA GLU A 122 -8.03 -2.17 6.41
C GLU A 122 -6.51 -2.31 6.44
N GLU A 123 -5.77 -1.20 6.47
CA GLU A 123 -4.31 -1.21 6.64
C GLU A 123 -3.93 -1.98 7.92
N GLY A 124 -4.63 -1.72 9.03
CA GLY A 124 -4.43 -2.42 10.29
C GLY A 124 -4.72 -3.93 10.19
N ARG A 125 -5.77 -4.32 9.46
CA ARG A 125 -6.10 -5.73 9.20
C ARG A 125 -5.00 -6.41 8.38
N LEU A 126 -4.52 -5.77 7.31
CA LEU A 126 -3.49 -6.29 6.43
C LEU A 126 -2.14 -6.45 7.13
N LYS A 127 -1.74 -5.50 7.99
CA LYS A 127 -0.53 -5.61 8.81
C LYS A 127 -0.58 -6.83 9.73
N LYS A 128 -1.69 -7.01 10.47
CA LYS A 128 -1.89 -8.18 11.35
C LYS A 128 -1.84 -9.50 10.58
N MET A 129 -2.39 -9.55 9.36
CA MET A 129 -2.38 -10.77 8.55
C MET A 129 -0.95 -11.15 8.10
N LYS A 130 -0.13 -10.16 7.74
CA LYS A 130 1.29 -10.37 7.41
C LYS A 130 2.07 -10.92 8.61
N ASP A 131 1.83 -10.38 9.80
CA ASP A 131 2.48 -10.85 11.03
C ASP A 131 2.13 -12.31 11.36
N HIS A 132 0.87 -12.70 11.17
CA HIS A 132 0.43 -14.09 11.38
C HIS A 132 1.08 -15.05 10.36
N PHE A 133 1.27 -14.64 9.11
CA PHE A 133 1.93 -15.46 8.09
C PHE A 133 3.42 -15.70 8.41
N ILE A 134 4.11 -14.68 8.92
CA ILE A 134 5.50 -14.80 9.38
C ILE A 134 5.61 -15.74 10.60
N HIS A 135 4.65 -15.66 11.53
CA HIS A 135 4.62 -16.55 12.69
C HIS A 135 4.34 -18.02 12.31
N LEU A 136 3.49 -18.26 11.30
CA LEU A 136 3.18 -19.62 10.84
C LEU A 136 4.36 -20.28 10.11
N THR A 137 5.05 -19.52 9.25
CA THR A 137 6.23 -20.00 8.51
C THR A 137 7.47 -20.22 9.39
N THR A 138 7.57 -19.55 10.53
CA THR A 138 8.62 -19.80 11.53
C THR A 138 8.33 -21.01 12.43
N HIS A 139 7.07 -21.44 12.53
CA HIS A 139 6.69 -22.61 13.35
C HIS A 139 6.69 -23.95 12.58
N GLU A 140 6.73 -23.95 11.25
CA GLU A 140 6.84 -25.17 10.43
C GLU A 140 8.29 -25.67 10.23
N GLY A 141 9.29 -24.91 10.71
CA GLY A 141 10.72 -25.19 10.50
C GLY A 141 11.55 -25.34 11.78
N ALA A 142 10.98 -25.73 12.92
CA ALA A 142 11.75 -25.94 14.15
C ALA A 142 12.43 -27.32 14.21
N SER A 143 13.36 -27.57 13.28
CA SER A 143 14.42 -28.57 13.45
C SER A 143 15.75 -28.08 12.91
N PHE A 144 16.21 -26.90 13.36
CA PHE A 144 17.64 -26.59 13.33
C PHE A 144 18.05 -25.93 14.64
N SER A 145 18.74 -26.75 15.42
CA SER A 145 19.45 -26.39 16.64
C SER A 145 20.55 -25.36 16.39
N LYS A 146 20.43 -24.23 17.09
CA LYS A 146 21.44 -23.48 17.86
C LYS A 146 22.70 -22.87 17.18
N VAL A 147 22.76 -21.54 17.35
CA VAL A 147 23.77 -20.76 18.12
C VAL A 147 25.06 -20.32 17.42
N LYS A 148 25.23 -18.99 17.34
CA LYS A 148 26.52 -18.29 17.32
C LYS A 148 27.10 -18.24 18.74
N SER A 149 28.37 -18.66 18.90
CA SER A 149 29.46 -17.88 19.55
C SER A 149 30.59 -18.76 20.10
N GLY A 150 31.85 -18.33 19.91
CA GLY A 150 32.90 -18.51 20.93
C GLY A 150 34.04 -19.50 20.63
N LYS A 151 35.21 -18.95 20.30
CA LYS A 151 36.54 -19.59 20.29
C LYS A 151 36.97 -19.99 21.71
N LYS A 152 37.47 -21.22 21.93
CA LYS A 152 38.65 -21.55 22.78
C LYS A 152 39.03 -23.04 22.73
N ASN A 153 40.33 -23.30 22.96
CA ASN A 153 41.13 -24.46 22.57
C ASN A 153 41.15 -25.66 23.55
N LYS A 154 41.39 -26.86 22.97
CA LYS A 154 42.26 -28.03 23.32
C LYS A 154 42.05 -28.95 24.55
N LYS A 155 42.17 -30.26 24.21
CA LYS A 155 42.74 -31.45 24.94
C LYS A 155 41.87 -32.07 26.06
N ASP A 156 41.75 -33.39 26.29
CA ASP A 156 42.34 -34.64 25.79
C ASP A 156 41.46 -35.86 26.25
N LYS A 157 41.44 -36.95 25.47
CA LYS A 157 41.30 -38.42 25.80
C LYS A 157 40.06 -39.06 26.53
N ALA A 158 39.28 -39.82 25.72
CA ALA A 158 38.72 -41.21 25.85
C ALA A 158 37.97 -41.74 27.12
N PRO A 159 37.24 -42.90 27.07
CA PRO A 159 36.07 -43.25 26.25
C PRO A 159 34.87 -43.82 27.08
N MET A 160 33.70 -43.96 26.42
CA MET A 160 32.50 -44.79 26.75
C MET A 160 31.94 -44.85 28.19
N LYS A 161 30.68 -44.40 28.34
CA LYS A 161 29.66 -45.09 29.15
C LYS A 161 28.25 -44.73 28.69
N VAL A 162 27.58 -45.72 28.11
CA VAL A 162 26.12 -45.77 27.94
C VAL A 162 25.51 -45.80 29.34
N ASN A 163 24.70 -44.81 29.69
CA ASN A 163 23.78 -44.92 30.81
C ASN A 163 22.37 -44.54 30.36
N LYS A 164 21.55 -45.58 30.19
CA LYS A 164 20.09 -45.51 30.27
C LYS A 164 19.71 -44.85 31.60
N GLY A 165 18.87 -43.83 31.57
CA GLY A 165 18.43 -43.16 32.78
C GLY A 165 17.33 -42.13 32.56
N ASN A 166 16.10 -42.62 32.39
CA ASN A 166 14.84 -42.03 32.87
C ASN A 166 14.61 -40.51 32.76
N ILE A 167 13.91 -40.09 31.70
CA ILE A 167 12.89 -39.02 31.78
C ILE A 167 11.69 -39.46 30.92
N GLN A 168 10.95 -40.49 31.38
CA GLN A 168 9.64 -40.84 30.83
C GLN A 168 8.63 -40.99 31.98
N LYS A 169 8.15 -39.86 32.48
CA LYS A 169 6.98 -39.70 33.34
C LYS A 169 6.46 -38.30 32.95
N ASP A 170 5.41 -38.08 32.17
CA ASP A 170 4.02 -38.51 32.36
C ASP A 170 3.19 -38.33 31.06
N GLN A 171 3.65 -38.82 29.92
CA GLN A 171 2.87 -38.65 28.68
C GLN A 171 1.86 -39.80 28.50
N LYS A 172 0.57 -39.46 28.68
CA LYS A 172 -0.59 -40.31 28.43
C LYS A 172 -0.93 -40.32 26.95
N CYS A 173 -1.17 -41.51 26.40
CA CYS A 173 -1.67 -41.68 25.04
C CYS A 173 -3.07 -41.07 24.89
N PHE A 174 -3.23 -40.11 23.99
CA PHE A 174 -4.53 -39.46 23.71
C PHE A 174 -5.60 -40.39 23.12
N PHE A 175 -5.24 -41.62 22.72
CA PHE A 175 -6.18 -42.60 22.17
C PHE A 175 -6.66 -43.60 23.21
N CYS A 176 -5.74 -44.29 23.90
CA CYS A 176 -6.11 -45.33 24.89
C CYS A 176 -5.98 -44.88 26.36
N LYS A 177 -5.55 -43.63 26.60
CA LYS A 177 -5.32 -43.03 27.93
C LYS A 177 -4.27 -43.73 28.80
N LYS A 178 -3.57 -44.75 28.29
CA LYS A 178 -2.44 -45.41 28.98
C LYS A 178 -1.16 -44.58 28.85
N VAL A 179 -0.34 -44.57 29.89
CA VAL A 179 0.96 -43.89 29.92
C VAL A 179 2.02 -44.70 29.16
N GLY A 180 3.07 -44.02 28.68
CA GLY A 180 4.27 -44.66 28.12
C GLY A 180 4.32 -44.76 26.59
N HIS A 181 3.35 -44.22 25.86
CA HIS A 181 3.41 -44.13 24.39
C HIS A 181 2.55 -42.98 23.86
N PHE A 182 2.87 -42.50 22.64
CA PHE A 182 2.07 -41.50 21.95
C PHE A 182 0.93 -42.12 21.14
N LYS A 183 -0.05 -41.31 20.74
CA LYS A 183 -1.19 -41.73 19.89
C LYS A 183 -0.75 -42.43 18.61
N LYS A 184 0.41 -42.07 18.04
CA LYS A 184 0.98 -42.67 16.81
C LYS A 184 1.46 -44.11 17.03
N ASP A 185 1.95 -44.41 18.24
CA ASP A 185 2.54 -45.69 18.61
C ASP A 185 1.56 -46.55 19.44
N CYS A 186 0.26 -46.25 19.35
CA CYS A 186 -0.73 -46.95 20.17
C CYS A 186 -1.01 -48.36 19.62
N PRO A 187 -0.75 -49.43 20.39
CA PRO A 187 -0.97 -50.80 19.94
C PRO A 187 -2.44 -51.12 19.67
N LYS A 188 -3.37 -50.36 20.25
CA LYS A 188 -4.82 -50.46 19.97
C LYS A 188 -5.24 -49.81 18.64
N ARG A 189 -4.32 -49.18 17.90
CA ARG A 189 -4.62 -48.52 16.61
C ARG A 189 -4.29 -49.41 15.40
N LYS A 190 -3.65 -50.56 15.64
CA LYS A 190 -3.34 -51.57 14.62
C LYS A 190 -4.29 -52.76 14.73
N PHE A 191 -5.60 -52.51 14.72
CA PHE A 191 -6.66 -53.48 14.44
C PHE A 191 -7.88 -52.70 13.94
#